data_AF-A0A661MZS6-F1
#
_entry.id   AF-A0A661MZS6-F1
#
_cell.length_a   1.000
_cell.length_b   1.000
_cell.length_c   1.000
_cell.angle_alpha   90.00
_cell.angle_beta   90.00
_cell.angle_gamma   90.00
#
_symmetry.space_group_name_H-M   'P 1'
#
loop_
_entity.id
_entity.type
_entity.pdbx_description
1 polymer ?
#
loop_
_entity_poly.entity_id
_entity_poly.type
_entity_poly.pdbx_seq_one_letter_code
_entity_poly.pdbx_strand_id
1 'polypeptide(L)'
;MSEKPAKGGVIVLAHGVVKALALLVGGPTAVLGLMALVGLVTDNIWARLGVALVVAVAAPLFLADRLLPKDDPSKGRGIPSDVFAVTWVGLGVVMLLLAGPIVGAEGQRLVNDGLPRIGGVVFALSGEIDYGDESEPLEDEIDGGVATDVDAAAGNTDDGGTVPDASVADAGAADADTEHEAPTASSEDLTPAELFERWSGSVVSVRVGSGGGTGFIIDADGTIATNQHVTNGAAAIQVKLVDGTWATRVELLYENEEVDIALLKIEADADLHPVVLGEADAVQVGERAISI
;
A
#
# COMPACT_ATOMS: atom_id res chain seq x y z
N MET A 1 -31.31 53.59 31.78
CA MET A 1 -30.40 53.57 30.62
C MET A 1 -29.90 52.15 30.46
N SER A 2 -30.34 51.44 29.41
CA SER A 2 -29.90 50.08 29.11
C SER A 2 -28.76 50.18 28.10
N GLU A 3 -27.53 49.91 28.53
CA GLU A 3 -26.38 49.82 27.64
C GLU A 3 -26.58 48.66 26.67
N LYS A 4 -26.64 48.99 25.38
CA LYS A 4 -26.70 48.05 24.27
C LYS A 4 -25.31 47.44 24.11
N PRO A 5 -25.11 46.12 24.19
CA PRO A 5 -23.77 45.56 24.13
C PRO A 5 -23.16 45.75 22.74
N ALA A 6 -21.85 46.00 22.72
CA ALA A 6 -21.02 46.32 21.56
C ALA A 6 -21.01 45.19 20.52
N LYS A 7 -22.06 45.10 19.71
CA LYS A 7 -22.19 44.13 18.61
C LYS A 7 -21.11 44.27 17.53
N GLY A 8 -20.55 45.48 17.37
CA GLY A 8 -19.51 45.77 16.38
C GLY A 8 -18.14 45.14 16.68
N GLY A 9 -17.75 45.05 17.96
CA GLY A 9 -16.45 44.49 18.33
C GLY A 9 -16.36 42.98 18.12
N VAL A 10 -17.45 42.26 18.38
CA VAL A 10 -17.52 40.79 18.23
C VAL A 10 -17.41 40.38 16.77
N ILE A 11 -18.02 41.14 15.84
CA ILE A 11 -17.98 40.83 14.40
C ILE A 11 -16.58 41.07 13.82
N VAL A 12 -15.90 42.14 14.24
CA VAL A 12 -14.53 42.45 13.79
C VAL A 12 -13.53 41.43 14.34
N LEU A 13 -13.69 41.01 15.60
CA LEU A 13 -12.88 39.94 16.19
C LEU A 13 -13.11 38.61 15.48
N ALA A 14 -14.36 38.23 15.23
CA ALA A 14 -14.71 36.98 14.53
C ALA A 14 -14.14 36.95 13.10
N HIS A 15 -14.27 38.04 12.36
CA HIS A 15 -13.70 38.15 11.01
C HIS A 15 -12.17 38.03 11.03
N GLY A 16 -11.50 38.68 11.98
CA GLY A 16 -10.06 38.56 12.15
C GLY A 16 -9.60 37.14 12.48
N VAL A 17 -10.34 36.42 13.33
CA VAL A 17 -10.05 35.03 13.70
C VAL A 17 -10.26 34.08 12.51
N VAL A 18 -11.38 34.20 11.78
CA VAL A 18 -11.65 33.39 10.59
C VAL A 18 -10.56 33.58 9.54
N LYS A 19 -10.13 34.83 9.31
CA LYS A 19 -9.05 35.15 8.38
C LYS A 19 -7.70 34.60 8.84
N ALA A 20 -7.39 34.69 10.13
CA ALA A 20 -6.17 34.11 10.68
C ALA A 20 -6.13 32.59 10.51
N LEU A 21 -7.26 31.91 10.78
CA LEU A 21 -7.40 30.47 10.55
C LEU A 21 -7.26 30.12 9.06
N ALA A 22 -7.89 30.89 8.18
CA ALA A 22 -7.78 30.71 6.73
C ALA A 22 -6.34 30.84 6.22
N LEU A 23 -5.55 31.79 6.76
CA LEU A 23 -4.15 31.95 6.39
C LEU A 23 -3.27 30.83 6.99
N LEU A 24 -3.51 30.46 8.25
CA LEU A 24 -2.70 29.49 8.98
C LEU A 24 -2.91 28.07 8.45
N VAL A 25 -4.15 27.70 8.12
CA VAL A 25 -4.50 26.37 7.62
C VAL A 25 -4.45 26.33 6.09
N GLY A 26 -5.02 27.34 5.43
CA GLY A 26 -5.12 27.36 3.97
C GLY A 26 -3.76 27.44 3.29
N GLY A 27 -2.83 28.25 3.80
CA GLY A 27 -1.50 28.40 3.20
C GLY A 27 -0.73 27.08 3.11
N PRO A 28 -0.50 26.37 4.22
CA PRO A 28 0.13 25.05 4.20
C PRO A 28 -0.62 24.04 3.33
N THR A 29 -1.96 23.99 3.43
CA THR A 29 -2.77 23.06 2.61
C THR A 29 -2.61 23.32 1.11
N ALA A 30 -2.61 24.59 0.70
CA ALA A 30 -2.40 25.02 -0.68
C ALA A 30 -1.00 24.65 -1.18
N VAL A 31 0.04 24.85 -0.35
CA VAL A 31 1.41 24.48 -0.70
C VAL A 31 1.54 22.97 -0.86
N LEU A 32 0.99 22.18 0.06
CA LEU A 32 1.02 20.72 -0.01
C LEU A 32 0.29 20.18 -1.24
N GLY A 33 -0.90 20.71 -1.55
CA GLY A 33 -1.63 20.32 -2.76
C GLY A 33 -0.89 20.68 -4.06
N LEU A 34 -0.24 21.84 -4.12
CA LEU A 34 0.61 22.20 -5.26
C LEU A 34 1.85 21.32 -5.36
N MET A 35 2.46 20.97 -4.22
CA MET A 35 3.62 20.08 -4.16
C MET A 35 3.26 18.69 -4.72
N ALA A 36 2.08 18.18 -4.38
CA ALA A 36 1.52 16.94 -4.93
C ALA A 36 1.37 16.99 -6.46
N LEU A 37 0.86 18.10 -7.00
CA LEU A 37 0.67 18.29 -8.44
C LEU A 37 2.02 18.35 -9.18
N VAL A 38 3.00 19.08 -8.64
CA VAL A 38 4.36 19.14 -9.24
C VAL A 38 5.03 17.77 -9.17
N GLY A 39 4.70 16.97 -8.16
CA GLY A 39 5.14 15.59 -8.03
C GLY A 39 4.62 14.63 -9.10
N LEU A 40 3.73 15.07 -9.99
CA LEU A 40 3.39 14.31 -11.21
C LEU A 40 4.49 14.40 -12.28
N VAL A 41 5.43 15.36 -12.16
CA VAL A 41 6.43 15.67 -13.20
C VAL A 41 7.86 15.44 -12.73
N THR A 42 8.15 15.54 -11.44
CA THR A 42 9.51 15.43 -10.88
C THR A 42 9.49 14.73 -9.53
N ASP A 43 10.53 13.98 -9.18
CA ASP A 43 10.69 13.33 -7.87
C ASP A 43 11.52 14.11 -6.85
N ASN A 44 12.17 15.19 -7.28
CA ASN A 44 12.99 16.01 -6.39
C ASN A 44 12.14 16.89 -5.44
N ILE A 45 12.20 16.61 -4.14
CA ILE A 45 11.47 17.34 -3.08
C ILE A 45 11.73 18.86 -3.10
N TRP A 46 12.97 19.27 -3.32
CA TRP A 46 13.36 20.69 -3.33
C TRP A 46 12.82 21.42 -4.55
N ALA A 47 12.80 20.75 -5.71
CA ALA A 47 12.19 21.29 -6.91
C ALA A 47 10.68 21.48 -6.73
N ARG A 48 9.99 20.48 -6.14
CA ARG A 48 8.55 20.55 -5.88
C ARG A 48 8.20 21.66 -4.91
N LEU A 49 8.88 21.70 -3.76
CA LEU A 49 8.66 22.74 -2.75
C LEU A 49 8.94 24.13 -3.33
N GLY A 50 10.02 24.28 -4.10
CA GLY A 50 10.37 25.54 -4.76
C GLY A 50 9.27 26.01 -5.71
N VAL A 51 8.83 25.14 -6.63
CA VAL A 51 7.76 25.47 -7.60
C VAL A 51 6.44 25.74 -6.87
N ALA A 52 6.07 24.91 -5.90
CA ALA A 52 4.84 25.06 -5.13
C ALA A 52 4.81 26.39 -4.37
N LEU A 53 5.90 26.78 -3.70
CA LEU A 53 5.99 28.06 -3.00
C LEU A 53 5.90 29.26 -3.97
N VAL A 54 6.57 29.18 -5.12
CA VAL A 54 6.49 30.24 -6.14
C VAL A 54 5.05 30.41 -6.61
N VAL A 55 4.34 29.33 -6.94
CA VAL A 55 2.94 29.39 -7.39
C VAL A 55 2.02 29.87 -6.27
N ALA A 56 2.19 29.34 -5.04
CA ALA A 56 1.38 29.68 -3.88
C ALA A 56 1.46 31.17 -3.49
N VAL A 57 2.57 31.85 -3.83
CA VAL A 57 2.76 33.28 -3.58
C VAL A 57 2.41 34.13 -4.81
N ALA A 58 2.81 33.70 -6.02
CA ALA A 58 2.60 34.48 -7.24
C ALA A 58 1.11 34.63 -7.59
N ALA A 59 0.31 33.57 -7.43
CA ALA A 59 -1.13 33.60 -7.74
C ALA A 59 -1.91 34.65 -6.92
N PRO A 60 -1.84 34.67 -5.58
CA PRO A 60 -2.53 35.69 -4.80
C PRO A 60 -1.95 37.10 -4.99
N LEU A 61 -0.63 37.24 -5.23
CA LEU A 61 -0.05 38.56 -5.55
C LEU A 61 -0.61 39.14 -6.85
N PHE A 62 -0.69 38.31 -7.90
CA PHE A 62 -1.26 38.72 -9.18
C PHE A 62 -2.73 39.14 -9.04
N LEU A 63 -3.51 38.40 -8.26
CA LEU A 63 -4.91 38.71 -8.02
C LEU A 63 -5.09 39.97 -7.14
N ALA A 64 -4.21 40.16 -6.16
CA ALA A 64 -4.21 41.35 -5.31
C ALA A 64 -3.90 42.62 -6.12
N ASP A 65 -2.89 42.57 -7.00
CA ASP A 65 -2.55 43.69 -7.89
C ASP A 65 -3.71 44.08 -8.81
N ARG A 66 -4.49 43.08 -9.26
CA ARG A 66 -5.69 43.29 -10.08
C ARG A 66 -6.84 43.96 -9.32
N LEU A 67 -6.96 43.68 -8.03
CA LEU A 67 -8.10 44.09 -7.18
C LEU A 67 -7.84 45.39 -6.40
N LEU A 68 -6.59 45.82 -6.28
CA LEU A 68 -6.24 47.04 -5.57
C LEU A 68 -6.76 48.29 -6.33
N PRO A 69 -7.43 49.23 -5.63
CA PRO A 69 -7.84 50.50 -6.23
C PRO A 69 -6.61 51.30 -6.70
N LYS A 70 -6.57 51.64 -7.99
CA LYS A 70 -5.44 52.38 -8.59
C LYS A 70 -5.39 53.86 -8.19
N ASP A 71 -6.54 54.41 -7.83
CA ASP A 71 -6.69 55.86 -7.59
C ASP A 71 -6.36 56.26 -6.14
N ASP A 72 -6.57 55.35 -5.18
CA ASP A 72 -6.30 55.61 -3.76
C ASP A 72 -5.92 54.31 -3.02
N PRO A 73 -4.61 54.04 -2.85
CA PRO A 73 -4.13 52.81 -2.23
C PRO A 73 -4.47 52.71 -0.73
N SER A 74 -4.85 53.80 -0.06
CA SER A 74 -5.24 53.77 1.36
C SER A 74 -6.59 53.08 1.60
N LYS A 75 -7.45 53.07 0.58
CA LYS A 75 -8.75 52.35 0.59
C LYS A 75 -8.62 50.84 0.40
N GLY A 76 -7.44 50.35 -0.02
CA GLY A 76 -7.16 48.94 -0.21
C GLY A 76 -6.71 48.19 1.06
N ARG A 77 -6.77 48.83 2.23
CA ARG A 77 -6.28 48.25 3.49
C ARG A 77 -7.10 46.99 3.84
N GLY A 78 -6.45 45.83 3.79
CA GLY A 78 -7.07 44.52 4.05
C GLY A 78 -7.17 43.63 2.81
N ILE A 79 -7.32 44.23 1.62
CA ILE A 79 -7.51 43.50 0.35
C ILE A 79 -6.39 42.49 0.08
N PRO A 80 -5.07 42.81 0.23
CA PRO A 80 -4.03 41.81 -0.04
C PRO A 80 -4.19 40.58 0.85
N SER A 81 -4.34 40.77 2.15
CA SER A 81 -4.51 39.66 3.09
C SER A 81 -5.83 38.88 2.91
N ASP A 82 -6.91 39.52 2.44
CA ASP A 82 -8.17 38.83 2.10
C ASP A 82 -8.01 37.97 0.85
N VAL A 83 -7.31 38.50 -0.15
CA VAL A 83 -7.00 37.76 -1.39
C VAL A 83 -6.15 36.53 -1.09
N PHE A 84 -5.13 36.65 -0.26
CA PHE A 84 -4.34 35.50 0.19
C PHE A 84 -5.20 34.46 0.92
N ALA A 85 -6.03 34.89 1.87
CA ALA A 85 -6.89 33.98 2.62
C ALA A 85 -7.88 33.23 1.72
N VAL A 86 -8.59 33.94 0.84
CA VAL A 86 -9.57 33.34 -0.08
C VAL A 86 -8.89 32.43 -1.11
N THR A 87 -7.74 32.85 -1.66
CA THR A 87 -7.03 32.06 -2.67
C THR A 87 -6.50 30.76 -2.07
N TRP A 88 -5.88 30.80 -0.89
CA TRP A 88 -5.35 29.59 -0.26
C TRP A 88 -6.43 28.64 0.24
N VAL A 89 -7.52 29.15 0.80
CA VAL A 89 -8.68 28.30 1.16
C VAL A 89 -9.28 27.69 -0.10
N GLY A 90 -9.49 28.48 -1.16
CA GLY A 90 -10.02 27.99 -2.42
C GLY A 90 -9.14 26.92 -3.05
N LEU A 91 -7.82 27.17 -3.13
CA LEU A 91 -6.86 26.20 -3.66
C LEU A 91 -6.82 24.93 -2.80
N GLY A 92 -6.79 25.07 -1.48
CA GLY A 92 -6.83 23.95 -0.55
C GLY A 92 -8.08 23.08 -0.74
N VAL A 93 -9.26 23.68 -0.80
CA VAL A 93 -10.53 22.96 -1.04
C VAL A 93 -10.56 22.30 -2.42
N VAL A 94 -10.10 22.98 -3.47
CA VAL A 94 -10.00 22.42 -4.82
C VAL A 94 -9.06 21.20 -4.84
N MET A 95 -7.93 21.27 -4.14
CA MET A 95 -7.00 20.14 -4.01
C MET A 95 -7.59 18.99 -3.21
N LEU A 96 -8.29 19.28 -2.10
CA LEU A 96 -9.00 18.28 -1.31
C LEU A 96 -10.07 17.54 -2.15
N LEU A 97 -10.79 18.25 -3.02
CA LEU A 97 -11.89 17.67 -3.80
C LEU A 97 -11.44 16.96 -5.09
N LEU A 98 -10.42 17.47 -5.78
CA LEU A 98 -10.00 16.93 -7.08
C LEU A 98 -8.84 15.94 -7.00
N ALA A 99 -8.09 15.95 -5.89
CA ALA A 99 -6.79 15.32 -5.83
C ALA A 99 -6.63 14.33 -4.68
N GLY A 100 -7.70 13.82 -4.06
CA GLY A 100 -7.61 12.82 -2.96
C GLY A 100 -6.54 11.74 -3.17
N PRO A 101 -6.56 10.99 -4.28
CA PRO A 101 -5.54 9.97 -4.59
C PRO A 101 -4.12 10.53 -4.81
N ILE A 102 -4.02 11.74 -5.39
CA ILE A 102 -2.74 12.40 -5.69
C ILE A 102 -2.13 13.02 -4.42
N VAL A 103 -2.97 13.53 -3.52
CA VAL A 103 -2.60 14.08 -2.22
C VAL A 103 -2.19 12.94 -1.28
N GLY A 104 -2.89 11.80 -1.32
CA GLY A 104 -2.46 10.58 -0.64
C GLY A 104 -1.08 10.10 -1.12
N ALA A 105 -0.86 10.11 -2.45
CA ALA A 105 0.45 9.80 -3.02
C ALA A 105 1.56 10.76 -2.55
N GLU A 106 1.24 12.05 -2.34
CA GLU A 106 2.22 13.01 -1.78
C GLU A 106 2.44 12.82 -0.28
N GLY A 107 1.41 12.45 0.48
CA GLY A 107 1.55 12.05 1.87
C GLY A 107 2.54 10.91 2.03
N GLN A 108 2.44 9.90 1.15
CA GLN A 108 3.37 8.78 1.10
C GLN A 108 4.80 9.23 0.81
N ARG A 109 5.00 10.13 -0.17
CA ARG A 109 6.33 10.62 -0.54
C ARG A 109 7.01 11.42 0.57
N LEU A 110 6.24 12.22 1.31
CA LEU A 110 6.76 12.98 2.45
C LEU A 110 7.19 12.09 3.62
N VAL A 111 6.51 10.97 3.85
CA VAL A 111 6.97 9.96 4.82
C VAL A 111 8.34 9.41 4.39
N ASN A 112 8.51 9.11 3.10
CA ASN A 112 9.74 8.52 2.55
C ASN A 112 10.94 9.48 2.58
N ASP A 113 10.71 10.78 2.44
CA ASP A 113 11.75 11.82 2.56
C ASP A 113 12.13 12.14 4.02
N GLY A 114 11.67 11.34 4.99
CA GLY A 114 12.00 11.48 6.41
C GLY A 114 11.14 12.50 7.15
N LEU A 115 9.97 12.87 6.61
CA LEU A 115 9.02 13.81 7.22
C LEU A 115 7.69 13.12 7.60
N PRO A 116 7.70 12.06 8.45
CA PRO A 116 6.52 11.24 8.74
C PRO A 116 5.38 12.03 9.39
N ARG A 117 5.70 13.04 10.20
CA ARG A 117 4.69 13.90 10.83
C ARG A 117 3.93 14.76 9.82
N ILE A 118 4.59 15.16 8.73
CA ILE A 118 3.95 15.98 7.68
C ILE A 118 3.16 15.06 6.75
N GLY A 119 3.70 13.89 6.41
CA GLY A 119 2.99 12.87 5.64
C GLY A 119 1.68 12.42 6.29
N GLY A 120 1.68 12.16 7.60
CA GLY A 120 0.45 11.80 8.33
C GLY A 120 -0.62 12.90 8.32
N VAL A 121 -0.21 14.18 8.36
CA VAL A 121 -1.15 15.31 8.20
C VAL A 121 -1.71 15.35 6.77
N VAL A 122 -0.89 15.06 5.76
CA VAL A 122 -1.31 15.06 4.36
C VAL A 122 -2.29 13.92 4.06
N PHE A 123 -2.09 12.72 4.64
CA PHE A 123 -3.05 11.63 4.60
C PHE A 123 -4.37 11.96 5.28
N ALA A 124 -4.31 12.53 6.49
CA ALA A 124 -5.51 12.97 7.18
C ALA A 124 -6.29 14.03 6.37
N LEU A 125 -5.58 14.85 5.59
CA LEU A 125 -6.18 15.84 4.69
C LEU A 125 -6.75 15.20 3.42
N SER A 126 -6.15 14.15 2.84
CA SER A 126 -6.66 13.53 1.60
C SER A 126 -8.02 12.83 1.77
N GLY A 127 -8.48 12.63 3.01
CA GLY A 127 -9.69 11.87 3.31
C GLY A 127 -9.47 10.35 3.25
N GLU A 128 -8.24 9.92 2.97
CA GLU A 128 -7.78 8.54 3.02
C GLU A 128 -7.39 8.24 4.48
N ILE A 129 -8.38 8.05 5.35
CA ILE A 129 -8.13 7.48 6.68
C ILE A 129 -7.93 5.98 6.47
N ASP A 130 -6.72 5.57 6.12
CA ASP A 130 -6.23 4.23 6.45
C ASP A 130 -5.15 4.39 7.52
N TYR A 131 -5.63 4.47 8.77
CA TYR A 131 -4.81 4.31 9.95
C TYR A 131 -5.42 3.16 10.74
N GLY A 132 -5.10 1.93 10.33
CA GLY A 132 -5.35 0.72 11.10
C GLY A 132 -6.83 0.33 11.15
N ASP A 133 -7.20 -0.64 10.32
CA ASP A 133 -8.32 -1.52 10.62
C ASP A 133 -8.03 -2.29 11.92
N GLU A 134 -8.41 -1.70 13.05
CA GLU A 134 -8.74 -2.44 14.26
C GLU A 134 -10.13 -3.05 14.07
N SER A 135 -10.17 -4.39 14.06
CA SER A 135 -11.31 -5.25 14.35
C SER A 135 -12.50 -5.28 13.37
N GLU A 136 -12.41 -6.16 12.37
CA GLU A 136 -13.47 -7.13 12.15
C GLU A 136 -12.99 -8.48 12.72
N PRO A 137 -13.56 -8.97 13.84
CA PRO A 137 -13.27 -10.31 14.29
C PRO A 137 -13.83 -11.26 13.24
N LEU A 138 -12.99 -12.12 12.67
CA LEU A 138 -13.47 -13.27 11.92
C LEU A 138 -14.28 -14.13 12.89
N GLU A 139 -15.60 -14.00 12.82
CA GLU A 139 -16.51 -14.92 13.49
C GLU A 139 -16.25 -16.32 12.94
N ASP A 140 -16.10 -17.28 13.85
CA ASP A 140 -15.92 -18.69 13.58
C ASP A 140 -17.05 -19.23 12.67
N GLU A 141 -16.82 -19.34 11.37
CA GLU A 141 -17.60 -20.23 10.49
C GLU A 141 -16.75 -21.45 10.13
N ILE A 142 -16.66 -22.37 11.09
CA ILE A 142 -16.40 -23.78 10.79
C ILE A 142 -17.69 -24.34 10.20
N ASP A 143 -17.82 -24.31 8.87
CA ASP A 143 -18.76 -25.18 8.15
C ASP A 143 -18.01 -26.33 7.48
N GLY A 144 -18.22 -27.52 8.03
CA GLY A 144 -17.79 -28.78 7.46
C GLY A 144 -18.60 -29.09 6.19
N GLY A 145 -18.09 -28.64 5.04
CA GLY A 145 -18.63 -28.97 3.73
C GLY A 145 -17.80 -30.05 3.04
N VAL A 146 -18.19 -31.31 3.19
CA VAL A 146 -17.81 -32.40 2.28
C VAL A 146 -18.26 -32.03 0.86
N ALA A 147 -17.32 -31.82 -0.05
CA ALA A 147 -17.60 -31.74 -1.48
C ALA A 147 -17.27 -33.08 -2.14
N THR A 148 -18.28 -33.94 -2.19
CA THR A 148 -18.40 -35.07 -3.11
C THR A 148 -18.55 -34.58 -4.55
N ASP A 149 -17.89 -35.29 -5.46
CA ASP A 149 -18.25 -35.56 -6.85
C ASP A 149 -18.56 -34.38 -7.78
N VAL A 150 -17.63 -34.11 -8.71
CA VAL A 150 -17.97 -33.61 -10.04
C VAL A 150 -17.22 -34.44 -11.08
N ASP A 151 -17.92 -35.42 -11.63
CA ASP A 151 -17.56 -36.10 -12.86
C ASP A 151 -18.48 -35.60 -13.98
N ALA A 152 -17.94 -35.59 -15.21
CA ALA A 152 -18.61 -35.46 -16.51
C ALA A 152 -19.20 -34.09 -16.97
N ALA A 153 -18.48 -33.46 -17.91
CA ALA A 153 -19.07 -32.94 -19.15
C ALA A 153 -18.00 -32.83 -20.26
N ALA A 154 -17.64 -33.97 -20.86
CA ALA A 154 -16.89 -34.00 -22.11
C ALA A 154 -17.84 -33.71 -23.29
N GLY A 155 -17.61 -32.59 -23.97
CA GLY A 155 -18.22 -32.26 -25.26
C GLY A 155 -17.48 -32.98 -26.39
N ASN A 156 -18.22 -33.82 -27.11
CA ASN A 156 -17.78 -34.50 -28.32
C ASN A 156 -17.88 -33.55 -29.53
N THR A 157 -16.78 -33.34 -30.26
CA THR A 157 -16.82 -32.95 -31.68
C THR A 157 -15.80 -33.76 -32.47
N ASP A 158 -16.39 -34.54 -33.36
CA ASP A 158 -15.85 -35.37 -34.43
C ASP A 158 -15.18 -34.51 -35.53
N ASP A 159 -13.99 -34.90 -36.00
CA ASP A 159 -13.62 -34.74 -37.41
C ASP A 159 -12.63 -35.83 -37.83
N GLY A 160 -12.92 -36.43 -38.97
CA GLY A 160 -12.34 -37.67 -39.47
C GLY A 160 -11.05 -37.48 -40.28
N GLY A 161 -10.20 -38.50 -40.24
CA GLY A 161 -9.02 -38.61 -41.10
C GLY A 161 -8.39 -40.00 -41.03
N THR A 162 -8.43 -40.72 -42.14
CA THR A 162 -8.06 -42.12 -42.38
C THR A 162 -6.56 -42.46 -42.28
N VAL A 163 -6.24 -43.52 -41.51
CA VAL A 163 -5.26 -44.65 -41.62
C VAL A 163 -4.22 -44.70 -42.79
N PRO A 164 -3.00 -45.30 -42.62
CA PRO A 164 -2.88 -46.74 -42.28
C PRO A 164 -1.68 -47.27 -41.44
N ASP A 165 -2.01 -48.34 -40.72
CA ASP A 165 -1.34 -49.66 -40.61
C ASP A 165 0.18 -49.76 -40.37
N ALA A 166 0.54 -50.30 -39.20
CA ALA A 166 1.58 -51.33 -39.09
C ALA A 166 1.40 -52.15 -37.80
N SER A 167 1.00 -53.40 -38.02
CA SER A 167 0.94 -54.53 -37.11
C SER A 167 2.20 -54.78 -36.27
N VAL A 168 2.02 -55.14 -34.99
CA VAL A 168 2.58 -56.40 -34.44
C VAL A 168 1.67 -56.91 -33.33
N ALA A 169 1.39 -58.21 -33.37
CA ALA A 169 0.54 -58.93 -32.43
C ALA A 169 1.38 -59.74 -31.42
N ASP A 170 0.75 -59.94 -30.26
CA ASP A 170 0.74 -61.16 -29.43
C ASP A 170 2.00 -61.54 -28.62
N ALA A 171 1.88 -61.51 -27.28
CA ALA A 171 1.66 -62.71 -26.47
C ALA A 171 1.94 -62.46 -24.98
N GLY A 172 1.09 -63.02 -24.11
CA GLY A 172 1.52 -63.50 -22.79
C GLY A 172 0.92 -62.81 -21.58
N ALA A 173 -0.20 -63.35 -21.09
CA ALA A 173 -0.65 -63.17 -19.73
C ALA A 173 0.33 -63.82 -18.73
N ALA A 174 0.67 -63.10 -17.67
CA ALA A 174 1.05 -63.67 -16.39
C ALA A 174 0.80 -62.66 -15.28
N ASP A 175 -0.05 -63.06 -14.33
CA ASP A 175 -0.27 -62.41 -13.05
C ASP A 175 1.04 -62.06 -12.34
N ALA A 176 1.13 -60.82 -11.88
CA ALA A 176 1.84 -60.46 -10.67
C ALA A 176 1.31 -59.10 -10.23
N ASP A 177 0.38 -59.13 -9.26
CA ASP A 177 0.14 -58.00 -8.36
C ASP A 177 1.49 -57.52 -7.83
N THR A 178 2.02 -56.48 -8.47
CA THR A 178 3.15 -55.72 -7.94
C THR A 178 2.54 -54.41 -7.50
N GLU A 179 1.96 -54.43 -6.30
CA GLU A 179 1.82 -53.24 -5.49
C GLU A 179 3.19 -52.53 -5.55
N HIS A 180 3.23 -51.37 -6.19
CA HIS A 180 4.38 -50.51 -6.12
C HIS A 180 4.37 -49.92 -4.71
N GLU A 181 4.88 -50.69 -3.74
CA GLU A 181 5.22 -50.18 -2.43
C GLU A 181 6.19 -49.03 -2.65
N ALA A 182 5.68 -47.82 -2.47
CA ALA A 182 6.47 -46.60 -2.43
C ALA A 182 7.58 -46.78 -1.39
N PRO A 183 8.81 -46.31 -1.68
CA PRO A 183 9.92 -46.50 -0.77
C PRO A 183 9.61 -45.81 0.56
N THR A 184 9.51 -46.61 1.61
CA THR A 184 9.42 -46.17 2.99
C THR A 184 10.80 -45.72 3.45
N ALA A 185 11.01 -44.41 3.58
CA ALA A 185 12.12 -43.83 4.32
C ALA A 185 11.85 -42.38 4.78
N SER A 186 11.16 -42.27 5.92
CA SER A 186 11.50 -41.37 7.05
C SER A 186 11.83 -39.90 6.78
N SER A 187 10.79 -39.10 6.55
CA SER A 187 10.52 -37.89 7.34
C SER A 187 9.15 -38.12 7.99
N GLU A 188 8.86 -37.59 9.17
CA GLU A 188 7.47 -37.62 9.66
C GLU A 188 6.57 -37.09 8.54
N ASP A 189 5.65 -37.91 8.02
CA ASP A 189 4.72 -37.52 6.97
C ASP A 189 3.69 -36.57 7.58
N LEU A 190 4.17 -35.37 7.93
CA LEU A 190 3.33 -34.31 8.46
C LEU A 190 2.22 -34.08 7.44
N THR A 191 1.00 -34.11 7.96
CA THR A 191 -0.18 -33.73 7.20
C THR A 191 -0.05 -32.26 6.77
N PRO A 192 -0.75 -31.83 5.71
CA PRO A 192 -0.77 -30.41 5.33
C PRO A 192 -1.15 -29.48 6.48
N ALA A 193 -2.04 -29.92 7.38
CA ALA A 193 -2.44 -29.17 8.56
C ALA A 193 -1.28 -28.99 9.56
N GLU A 194 -0.52 -30.05 9.83
CA GLU A 194 0.65 -29.98 10.72
C GLU A 194 1.79 -29.14 10.10
N LEU A 195 1.96 -29.19 8.77
CA LEU A 195 2.90 -28.32 8.05
C LEU A 195 2.49 -26.85 8.14
N PHE A 196 1.20 -26.56 7.98
CA PHE A 196 0.67 -25.21 8.14
C PHE A 196 0.84 -24.72 9.57
N GLU A 197 0.47 -25.52 10.58
CA GLU A 197 0.62 -25.16 11.99
C GLU A 197 2.09 -24.86 12.33
N ARG A 198 3.02 -25.61 11.74
CA ARG A 198 4.46 -25.43 11.96
C ARG A 198 5.04 -24.17 11.31
N TRP A 199 4.61 -23.82 10.10
CA TRP A 199 5.28 -22.80 9.28
C TRP A 199 4.47 -21.53 9.01
N SER A 200 3.16 -21.54 9.25
CA SER A 200 2.30 -20.36 9.03
C SER A 200 2.78 -19.15 9.82
N GLY A 201 3.36 -19.34 11.01
CA GLY A 201 3.91 -18.25 11.81
C GLY A 201 5.17 -17.60 11.26
N SER A 202 5.82 -18.23 10.28
CA SER A 202 6.97 -17.67 9.58
C SER A 202 6.59 -16.81 8.37
N VAL A 203 5.33 -16.90 7.93
CA VAL A 203 4.81 -16.21 6.75
C VAL A 203 4.30 -14.83 7.15
N VAL A 204 4.56 -13.83 6.31
CA VAL A 204 4.19 -12.44 6.53
C VAL A 204 3.42 -11.88 5.35
N SER A 205 2.59 -10.86 5.61
CA SER A 205 1.98 -10.05 4.55
C SER A 205 2.84 -8.82 4.28
N VAL A 206 3.22 -8.61 3.01
CA VAL A 206 3.98 -7.45 2.54
C VAL A 206 3.00 -6.53 1.82
N ARG A 207 2.89 -5.26 2.24
CA ARG A 207 2.03 -4.26 1.61
C ARG A 207 2.83 -3.11 1.02
N VAL A 208 2.45 -2.70 -0.18
CA VAL A 208 3.06 -1.62 -0.94
C VAL A 208 1.97 -0.76 -1.58
N GLY A 209 1.67 0.38 -0.98
CA GLY A 209 0.55 1.23 -1.41
C GLY A 209 -0.78 0.48 -1.39
N SER A 210 -1.50 0.44 -2.52
CA SER A 210 -2.73 -0.34 -2.69
C SER A 210 -2.49 -1.79 -3.12
N GLY A 211 -1.23 -2.21 -3.31
CA GLY A 211 -0.83 -3.56 -3.68
C GLY A 211 -0.16 -4.29 -2.52
N GLY A 212 0.20 -5.56 -2.76
CA GLY A 212 0.90 -6.36 -1.78
C GLY A 212 1.17 -7.77 -2.26
N GLY A 213 1.83 -8.53 -1.41
CA GLY A 213 2.16 -9.94 -1.61
C GLY A 213 2.52 -10.60 -0.29
N THR A 214 3.20 -11.73 -0.40
CA THR A 214 3.60 -12.54 0.75
C THR A 214 5.12 -12.59 0.84
N GLY A 215 5.62 -12.86 2.04
CA GLY A 215 7.03 -13.18 2.26
C GLY A 215 7.16 -14.15 3.42
N PHE A 216 8.38 -14.55 3.73
CA PHE A 216 8.66 -15.38 4.89
C PHE A 216 9.96 -14.97 5.57
N ILE A 217 9.99 -15.08 6.90
CA ILE A 217 11.13 -14.75 7.75
C ILE A 217 12.18 -15.85 7.58
N ILE A 218 13.43 -15.47 7.30
CA ILE A 218 14.54 -16.41 7.04
C ILE A 218 15.59 -16.44 8.15
N ASP A 219 15.58 -15.45 9.06
CA ASP A 219 16.44 -15.46 10.25
C ASP A 219 15.77 -14.79 11.46
N ALA A 220 16.30 -15.05 12.64
CA ALA A 220 15.81 -14.50 13.90
C ALA A 220 16.10 -12.99 14.05
N ASP A 221 16.98 -12.43 13.23
CA ASP A 221 17.27 -11.00 13.24
C ASP A 221 16.19 -10.21 12.48
N GLY A 222 15.24 -10.87 11.81
CA GLY A 222 14.14 -10.23 11.08
C GLY A 222 14.41 -9.97 9.60
N THR A 223 15.23 -10.80 8.97
CA THR A 223 15.35 -10.79 7.50
C THR A 223 14.20 -11.57 6.88
N ILE A 224 13.60 -11.03 5.81
CA ILE A 224 12.45 -11.59 5.10
C ILE A 224 12.79 -11.72 3.63
N ALA A 225 12.43 -12.86 3.02
CA ALA A 225 12.46 -13.04 1.59
C ALA A 225 11.06 -12.83 0.99
N THR A 226 11.00 -12.12 -0.13
CA THR A 226 9.78 -11.90 -0.95
C THR A 226 10.17 -11.78 -2.42
N ASN A 227 9.19 -11.54 -3.29
CA ASN A 227 9.47 -11.30 -4.70
C ASN A 227 9.88 -9.85 -4.96
N GLN A 228 10.77 -9.65 -5.94
CA GLN A 228 11.19 -8.32 -6.34
C GLN A 228 10.03 -7.51 -6.90
N HIS A 229 9.15 -8.13 -7.69
CA HIS A 229 8.00 -7.44 -8.27
C HIS A 229 7.01 -6.92 -7.22
N VAL A 230 6.98 -7.50 -6.01
CA VAL A 230 6.15 -7.01 -4.89
C VAL A 230 6.70 -5.69 -4.37
N THR A 231 8.03 -5.56 -4.33
CA THR A 231 8.73 -4.38 -3.80
C THR A 231 9.15 -3.39 -4.89
N ASN A 232 8.96 -3.71 -6.17
CA ASN A 232 9.43 -2.91 -7.29
C ASN A 232 8.73 -1.55 -7.32
N GLY A 233 9.52 -0.47 -7.35
CA GLY A 233 8.99 0.89 -7.33
C GLY A 233 8.23 1.23 -6.04
N ALA A 234 8.32 0.38 -5.01
CA ALA A 234 7.67 0.58 -3.73
C ALA A 234 8.23 1.81 -3.06
N ALA A 235 7.38 2.81 -2.87
CA ALA A 235 7.77 4.02 -2.16
C ALA A 235 7.89 3.75 -0.65
N ALA A 236 7.02 2.89 -0.11
CA ALA A 236 7.12 2.35 1.24
C ALA A 236 6.63 0.90 1.28
N ILE A 237 7.25 0.13 2.16
CA ILE A 237 6.94 -1.28 2.37
C ILE A 237 6.50 -1.42 3.82
N GLN A 238 5.34 -2.02 4.03
CA GLN A 238 4.85 -2.39 5.36
C GLN A 238 4.80 -3.91 5.46
N VAL A 239 5.12 -4.45 6.64
CA VAL A 239 5.09 -5.89 6.89
C VAL A 239 4.18 -6.15 8.08
N LYS A 240 3.19 -7.03 7.88
CA LYS A 240 2.30 -7.53 8.94
C LYS A 240 2.67 -8.98 9.25
N LEU A 241 2.96 -9.25 10.52
CA LEU A 241 3.26 -10.57 11.04
C LEU A 241 1.96 -11.37 11.24
N VAL A 242 2.09 -12.69 11.42
CA VAL A 242 0.95 -13.61 11.58
C VAL A 242 0.05 -13.24 12.78
N ASP A 243 0.65 -12.69 13.84
CA ASP A 243 -0.02 -12.30 15.08
C ASP A 243 -0.86 -11.01 14.92
N GLY A 244 -0.82 -10.41 13.73
CA GLY A 244 -1.49 -9.18 13.40
C GLY A 244 -0.64 -7.92 13.61
N THR A 245 0.54 -8.05 14.23
CA THR A 245 1.42 -6.94 14.54
C THR A 245 2.08 -6.39 13.28
N TRP A 246 2.18 -5.07 13.19
CA TRP A 246 2.95 -4.41 12.14
C TRP A 246 4.40 -4.23 12.58
N ALA A 247 5.34 -4.49 11.67
CA ALA A 247 6.75 -4.20 11.89
C ALA A 247 6.96 -2.70 12.13
N THR A 248 7.76 -2.36 13.14
CA THR A 248 8.04 -0.97 13.55
C THR A 248 8.92 -0.25 12.54
N ARG A 249 9.80 -0.99 11.86
CA ARG A 249 10.67 -0.51 10.79
C ARG A 249 10.80 -1.58 9.73
N VAL A 250 10.83 -1.17 8.46
CA VAL A 250 11.09 -2.04 7.31
C VAL A 250 12.12 -1.37 6.39
N GLU A 251 13.12 -2.12 5.96
CA GLU A 251 14.17 -1.66 5.05
C GLU A 251 14.38 -2.68 3.93
N LEU A 252 14.52 -2.21 2.68
CA LEU A 252 14.92 -3.06 1.56
C LEU A 252 16.44 -3.23 1.59
N LEU A 253 16.91 -4.45 1.88
CA LEU A 253 18.33 -4.77 1.93
C LEU A 253 18.92 -5.04 0.56
N TYR A 254 18.16 -5.76 -0.28
CA TYR A 254 18.62 -6.23 -1.57
C TYR A 254 17.43 -6.55 -2.48
N GLU A 255 17.60 -6.36 -3.78
CA GLU A 255 16.67 -6.83 -4.79
C GLU A 255 17.42 -7.29 -6.06
N ASN A 256 16.85 -8.27 -6.75
CA ASN A 256 17.33 -8.78 -8.02
C ASN A 256 16.15 -9.08 -8.96
N GLU A 257 16.06 -8.31 -10.04
CA GLU A 257 15.01 -8.42 -11.04
C GLU A 257 15.12 -9.70 -11.90
N GLU A 258 16.34 -10.22 -12.14
CA GLU A 258 16.57 -11.38 -13.01
C GLU A 258 16.01 -12.68 -12.42
N VAL A 259 16.06 -12.82 -11.09
CA VAL A 259 15.52 -13.98 -10.37
C VAL A 259 14.27 -13.66 -9.55
N ASP A 260 13.75 -12.44 -9.66
CA ASP A 260 12.55 -11.94 -8.97
C ASP A 260 12.57 -12.15 -7.44
N ILE A 261 13.67 -11.76 -6.79
CA ILE A 261 13.85 -11.87 -5.33
C ILE A 261 14.17 -10.50 -4.72
N ALA A 262 13.56 -10.21 -3.57
CA ALA A 262 13.92 -9.12 -2.69
C ALA A 262 14.09 -9.59 -1.24
N LEU A 263 15.04 -8.97 -0.53
CA LEU A 263 15.29 -9.17 0.89
C LEU A 263 14.94 -7.91 1.67
N LEU A 264 14.08 -8.06 2.67
CA LEU A 264 13.69 -7.01 3.58
C LEU A 264 14.29 -7.25 4.97
N LYS A 265 14.55 -6.17 5.70
CA LYS A 265 14.86 -6.18 7.12
C LYS A 265 13.71 -5.57 7.90
N ILE A 266 13.29 -6.21 8.97
CA ILE A 266 12.30 -5.66 9.89
C ILE A 266 12.85 -5.50 11.30
N GLU A 267 12.33 -4.51 12.00
CA GLU A 267 12.39 -4.43 13.47
C GLU A 267 10.98 -4.77 14.00
N ALA A 268 10.89 -5.76 14.88
CA ALA A 268 9.65 -6.17 15.51
C ALA A 268 9.88 -6.42 17.00
N ASP A 269 8.88 -6.09 17.80
CA ASP A 269 8.86 -6.37 19.25
C ASP A 269 8.36 -7.81 19.55
N ALA A 270 8.02 -8.59 18.51
CA ALA A 270 7.50 -9.94 18.60
C ALA A 270 8.60 -11.00 18.39
N ASP A 271 8.40 -12.19 18.96
CA ASP A 271 9.29 -13.34 18.76
C ASP A 271 9.14 -13.88 17.33
N LEU A 272 10.23 -13.79 16.56
CA LEU A 272 10.25 -14.21 15.16
C LEU A 272 10.52 -15.71 15.03
N HIS A 273 9.78 -16.35 14.12
CA HIS A 273 9.89 -17.78 13.82
C HIS A 273 10.38 -17.94 12.38
N PRO A 274 11.69 -18.04 12.13
CA PRO A 274 12.21 -18.17 10.77
C PRO A 274 11.94 -19.56 10.18
N VAL A 275 11.71 -19.61 8.86
CA VAL A 275 11.70 -20.88 8.13
C VAL A 275 13.11 -21.49 8.07
N VAL A 276 13.17 -22.81 7.97
CA VAL A 276 14.42 -23.51 7.64
C VAL A 276 14.49 -23.68 6.12
N LEU A 277 15.53 -23.12 5.51
CA LEU A 277 15.77 -23.31 4.07
C LEU A 277 16.31 -24.70 3.81
N GLY A 278 15.67 -25.41 2.88
CA GLY A 278 16.11 -26.72 2.40
C GLY A 278 17.08 -26.62 1.21
N GLU A 279 17.64 -27.77 0.84
CA GLU A 279 18.50 -27.91 -0.35
C GLU A 279 17.63 -28.17 -1.59
N ALA A 280 17.57 -27.22 -2.51
CA ALA A 280 16.71 -27.31 -3.69
C ALA A 280 17.07 -28.51 -4.60
N ASP A 281 18.34 -28.86 -4.69
CA ASP A 281 18.84 -30.00 -5.50
C ASP A 281 18.44 -31.38 -4.94
N ALA A 282 17.98 -31.42 -3.68
CA ALA A 282 17.53 -32.65 -3.03
C ALA A 282 16.03 -32.95 -3.27
N VAL A 283 15.27 -31.97 -3.77
CA VAL A 283 13.83 -32.10 -4.02
C VAL A 283 13.58 -33.09 -5.15
N GLN A 284 12.66 -34.03 -4.95
CA GLN A 284 12.35 -35.07 -5.94
C GLN A 284 11.03 -34.84 -6.66
N VAL A 285 10.94 -35.29 -7.91
CA VAL A 285 9.69 -35.26 -8.67
C VAL A 285 8.67 -36.16 -7.98
N GLY A 286 7.50 -35.60 -7.66
CA GLY A 286 6.44 -36.29 -6.91
C GLY A 286 6.47 -36.04 -5.40
N GLU A 287 7.45 -35.31 -4.90
CA GLU A 287 7.45 -34.83 -3.51
C GLU A 287 6.29 -33.86 -3.27
N ARG A 288 5.66 -33.97 -2.10
CA ARG A 288 4.50 -33.14 -1.73
C ARG A 288 4.98 -31.75 -1.30
N ALA A 289 4.26 -30.71 -1.70
CA ALA A 289 4.51 -29.34 -1.31
C ALA A 289 3.23 -28.66 -0.80
N ILE A 290 3.41 -27.62 0.03
CA ILE A 290 2.35 -26.74 0.50
C ILE A 290 2.70 -25.30 0.14
N SER A 291 1.68 -24.52 -0.22
CA SER A 291 1.76 -23.06 -0.32
C SER A 291 0.86 -22.48 0.76
N ILE A 292 1.36 -21.45 1.43
CA ILE A 292 0.65 -20.72 2.49
C ILE A 292 0.34 -19.32 1.97
#